data_AF-A0A645G648-F1
#
_entry.id   AF-A0A645G648-F1
#
_cell.length_a   1.000
_cell.length_b   1.000
_cell.length_c   1.000
_cell.angle_alpha   90.00
_cell.angle_beta   90.00
_cell.angle_gamma   90.00
#
_symmetry.space_group_name_H-M   'P 1'
#
loop_
_entity.id
_entity.type
_entity.pdbx_description
1 polymer ?
#
loop_
_entity_poly.entity_id
_entity_poly.type
_entity_poly.pdbx_seq_one_letter_code
_entity_poly.pdbx_strand_id
1 'polypeptide(L)'
;MKVHRMALAHGVKISGCTVMFVDEGKDTGPIIIQKAVPVLEDDTEDTLAERVMSAEKVAYSEALRLFGENRLQVLGDRVRILRKD
;
A
#
# COMPACT_ATOMS: atom_id res chain seq x y z
N MET A 1 -0.23 -18.40 -0.51
CA MET A 1 0.05 -18.01 0.88
C MET A 1 -1.07 -17.09 1.35
N LYS A 2 -1.68 -17.34 2.51
CA LYS A 2 -2.81 -16.53 3.05
C LYS A 2 -2.27 -15.46 4.00
N VAL A 3 -1.78 -14.35 3.46
CA VAL A 3 -1.05 -13.30 4.21
C VAL A 3 -1.84 -12.73 5.40
N HIS A 4 -3.14 -12.52 5.26
CA HIS A 4 -4.00 -11.99 6.32
C HIS A 4 -4.14 -12.96 7.50
N ARG A 5 -4.22 -14.27 7.23
CA ARG A 5 -4.23 -15.29 8.28
C ARG A 5 -2.94 -15.25 9.09
N MET A 6 -1.80 -15.07 8.45
CA MET A 6 -0.51 -14.96 9.13
C MET A 6 -0.42 -13.69 9.98
N ALA A 7 -0.93 -12.57 9.47
CA ALA A 7 -0.99 -11.31 10.22
C ALA A 7 -1.81 -11.45 11.51
N LEU A 8 -2.99 -12.09 11.41
CA LEU A 8 -3.85 -12.38 12.57
C LEU A 8 -3.17 -13.35 13.55
N ALA A 9 -2.60 -14.45 13.06
CA ALA A 9 -1.91 -15.42 13.91
C ALA A 9 -0.68 -14.82 14.62
N HIS A 10 -0.02 -13.85 14.00
CA HIS A 10 1.10 -13.12 14.62
C HIS A 10 0.64 -12.06 15.63
N GLY A 11 -0.64 -11.66 15.59
CA GLY A 11 -1.19 -10.64 16.51
C GLY A 11 -0.75 -9.21 16.19
N VAL A 12 -0.43 -8.90 14.92
CA VAL A 12 -0.12 -7.51 14.53
C VAL A 12 -1.33 -6.61 14.80
N LYS A 13 -1.07 -5.37 15.20
CA LYS A 13 -2.15 -4.38 15.46
C LYS A 13 -2.40 -3.44 14.29
N ILE A 14 -1.48 -3.41 13.34
CA ILE A 14 -1.53 -2.60 12.13
C ILE A 14 -1.09 -3.47 10.96
N SER A 15 -1.87 -3.41 9.88
CA SER A 15 -1.53 -3.93 8.56
C SER A 15 -1.62 -2.78 7.55
N GLY A 16 -1.59 -3.05 6.25
CA GLY A 16 -1.75 -2.02 5.24
C GLY A 16 -1.41 -2.48 3.85
N CYS A 17 -1.23 -1.50 2.97
CA CYS A 17 -0.84 -1.70 1.59
C CYS A 17 0.16 -0.65 1.12
N THR A 18 0.88 -1.00 0.06
CA THR A 18 1.89 -0.15 -0.57
C THR A 18 1.65 -0.14 -2.08
N VAL A 19 1.66 1.05 -2.68
CA VAL A 19 1.72 1.23 -4.13
C VAL A 19 3.12 1.72 -4.47
N MET A 20 3.79 1.02 -5.38
CA MET A 20 5.18 1.27 -5.77
C MET A 20 5.33 1.10 -7.29
N PHE A 21 6.42 1.62 -7.85
CA PHE A 21 6.83 1.25 -9.20
C PHE A 21 7.36 -0.18 -9.24
N VAL A 22 7.31 -0.82 -10.41
CA VAL A 22 7.85 -2.15 -10.63
C VAL A 22 9.34 -2.05 -11.00
N ASP A 23 10.16 -2.94 -10.44
CA ASP A 23 11.55 -3.17 -10.84
C ASP A 23 11.79 -4.67 -11.07
N GLU A 24 13.06 -5.11 -11.15
CA GLU A 24 13.42 -6.51 -11.40
C GLU A 24 13.13 -7.44 -10.20
N GLY A 25 12.94 -6.88 -9.01
CA GLY A 25 12.65 -7.64 -7.81
C GLY A 25 11.16 -7.77 -7.53
N LYS A 26 10.84 -8.50 -6.46
CA LYS A 26 9.47 -8.65 -5.98
C LYS A 26 9.22 -7.70 -4.82
N ASP A 27 8.26 -6.80 -4.98
CA ASP A 27 7.84 -5.82 -3.97
C ASP A 27 9.00 -4.90 -3.50
N THR A 28 9.93 -4.56 -4.41
CA THR A 28 11.18 -3.85 -4.12
C THR A 28 11.28 -2.44 -4.71
N GLY A 29 10.40 -2.06 -5.62
CA GLY A 29 10.53 -0.81 -6.34
C GLY A 29 10.21 0.45 -5.51
N PRO A 30 10.49 1.65 -6.06
CA PRO A 30 10.29 2.91 -5.37
C PRO A 30 8.83 3.13 -4.94
N ILE A 31 8.62 3.35 -3.64
CA ILE A 31 7.29 3.51 -3.03
C ILE A 31 6.67 4.86 -3.38
N ILE A 32 5.40 4.86 -3.79
CA ILE A 32 4.61 6.05 -4.12
C ILE A 32 3.67 6.42 -2.95
N ILE A 33 2.82 5.48 -2.53
CA ILE A 33 1.81 5.69 -1.46
C ILE A 33 1.76 4.46 -0.55
N GLN A 34 1.59 4.69 0.75
CA GLN A 34 1.26 3.66 1.74
C GLN A 34 0.00 4.05 2.50
N LYS A 35 -0.81 3.06 2.88
CA LYS A 35 -1.94 3.24 3.78
C LYS A 35 -1.88 2.16 4.85
N ALA A 36 -1.98 2.59 6.11
CA ALA A 36 -2.10 1.69 7.25
C ALA A 36 -3.58 1.41 7.53
N VAL A 37 -3.89 0.19 7.95
CA VAL A 37 -5.21 -0.20 8.45
C VAL A 37 -5.09 -0.88 9.81
N PRO A 38 -6.02 -0.62 10.75
CA PRO A 38 -6.03 -1.34 12.02
C PRO A 38 -6.40 -2.81 11.80
N VAL A 39 -5.79 -3.68 12.59
CA VAL A 39 -6.23 -5.06 12.79
C VAL A 39 -7.04 -5.09 14.08
N LEU A 40 -8.28 -5.51 13.98
CA LEU A 40 -9.23 -5.56 15.10
C LEU A 40 -9.16 -6.93 15.76
N GLU A 41 -9.47 -7.00 17.06
CA GLU A 41 -9.37 -8.25 17.82
C GLU A 41 -10.28 -9.36 17.27
N ASP A 42 -11.43 -8.99 16.68
CA ASP A 42 -12.41 -9.92 16.12
C ASP A 42 -12.26 -10.11 14.60
N ASP A 43 -11.16 -9.67 14.00
CA ASP A 43 -10.94 -9.84 12.56
C ASP A 43 -10.82 -11.32 12.18
N THR A 44 -11.58 -11.70 11.16
CA THR A 44 -11.31 -12.90 10.36
C THR A 44 -10.35 -12.58 9.21
N GLU A 45 -9.78 -13.63 8.60
CA GLU A 45 -8.95 -13.51 7.38
C GLU A 45 -9.63 -12.65 6.31
N ASP A 46 -10.93 -12.86 6.09
CA ASP A 46 -11.69 -12.18 5.05
C ASP A 46 -11.98 -10.72 5.41
N THR A 47 -12.34 -10.42 6.66
CA THR A 47 -12.62 -9.04 7.10
C THR A 47 -11.35 -8.18 7.07
N LEU A 48 -10.20 -8.74 7.44
CA LEU A 48 -8.92 -8.03 7.32
C LEU A 48 -8.53 -7.85 5.83
N ALA A 49 -8.73 -8.87 5.00
CA ALA A 49 -8.47 -8.79 3.56
C ALA A 49 -9.32 -7.70 2.89
N GLU A 50 -10.61 -7.63 3.21
CA GLU A 50 -11.52 -6.62 2.66
C GLU A 50 -11.11 -5.20 3.09
N ARG A 51 -10.68 -5.02 4.34
CA ARG A 51 -10.19 -3.73 4.84
C ARG A 51 -8.90 -3.29 4.13
N VAL A 52 -7.95 -4.21 3.96
CA VAL A 52 -6.71 -3.94 3.21
C VAL A 52 -7.03 -3.63 1.75
N MET A 53 -7.85 -4.42 1.08
CA MET A 53 -8.30 -4.20 -0.30
C MET A 53 -8.99 -2.85 -0.50
N SER A 54 -9.78 -2.41 0.48
CA SER A 54 -10.43 -1.10 0.46
C SER A 54 -9.39 0.03 0.55
N ALA A 55 -8.38 -0.11 1.40
CA ALA A 55 -7.27 0.83 1.47
C ALA A 55 -6.40 0.81 0.20
N GLU A 56 -6.20 -0.36 -0.41
CA GLU A 56 -5.47 -0.54 -1.68
C GLU A 56 -6.13 0.23 -2.81
N LYS A 57 -7.46 0.12 -2.99
CA LYS A 57 -8.20 0.85 -4.02
C LYS A 57 -8.03 2.37 -3.89
N VAL A 58 -8.04 2.89 -2.66
CA VAL A 58 -7.81 4.31 -2.38
C VAL A 58 -6.37 4.70 -2.69
N ALA A 59 -5.40 3.94 -2.17
CA ALA A 59 -3.98 4.19 -2.39
C ALA A 59 -3.61 4.18 -3.88
N TYR A 60 -4.14 3.20 -4.62
CA TYR A 60 -3.89 3.02 -6.04
C TYR A 60 -4.49 4.16 -6.87
N SER A 61 -5.74 4.55 -6.57
CA SER A 61 -6.38 5.70 -7.23
C SER A 61 -5.62 7.02 -6.98
N GLU A 62 -5.13 7.21 -5.76
CA GLU A 62 -4.31 8.38 -5.41
C GLU A 62 -2.98 8.38 -6.17
N ALA A 63 -2.28 7.24 -6.23
CA ALA A 63 -1.04 7.08 -6.98
C ALA A 63 -1.24 7.31 -8.49
N LEU A 64 -2.31 6.75 -9.08
CA LEU A 64 -2.66 6.96 -10.48
C LEU A 64 -2.94 8.43 -10.78
N ARG A 65 -3.64 9.13 -9.89
CA ARG A 65 -3.87 10.57 -10.04
C ARG A 65 -2.55 11.35 -10.02
N LEU A 66 -1.65 11.07 -9.08
CA LEU A 66 -0.33 11.72 -9.01
C LEU A 66 0.52 11.43 -10.26
N PHE A 67 0.46 10.20 -10.76
CA PHE A 67 1.13 9.79 -12.00
C PHE A 67 0.58 10.55 -13.20
N GLY A 68 -0.75 10.58 -13.37
CA GLY A 68 -1.41 11.31 -14.46
C GLY A 68 -1.24 12.83 -14.40
N GLU A 69 -1.02 13.40 -13.21
CA GLU A 69 -0.67 14.81 -13.02
C GLU A 69 0.83 15.12 -13.26
N ASN A 70 1.66 14.13 -13.63
CA ASN A 70 3.12 14.26 -13.73
C ASN A 70 3.79 14.76 -12.44
N ARG A 71 3.25 14.36 -11.28
CA ARG A 71 3.72 14.82 -9.95
C ARG A 71 4.62 13.82 -9.24
N LEU A 72 5.06 12.77 -9.92
CA LEU A 72 5.96 11.75 -9.35
C LEU A 72 7.33 11.89 -10.00
N GLN A 73 8.33 12.25 -9.20
CA GLN A 73 9.73 12.26 -9.63
C GLN A 73 10.49 11.11 -8.94
N VAL A 74 11.00 10.17 -9.72
CA VAL A 74 11.85 9.09 -9.20
C VAL A 74 13.28 9.59 -9.05
N LEU A 75 13.84 9.43 -7.85
CA LEU A 75 15.20 9.82 -7.47
C LEU A 75 15.89 8.60 -6.86
N GLY A 76 16.53 7.79 -7.71
CA GLY A 76 17.08 6.50 -7.29
C GLY A 76 15.96 5.54 -6.84
N ASP A 77 16.02 5.10 -5.59
CA ASP A 77 15.07 4.19 -4.96
C ASP A 77 13.86 4.90 -4.30
N ARG A 78 13.74 6.23 -4.46
CA ARG A 78 12.69 7.03 -3.82
C ARG A 78 11.83 7.77 -4.82
N VAL A 79 10.55 7.95 -4.48
CA VAL A 79 9.64 8.83 -5.21
C VAL A 79 9.44 10.12 -4.42
N ARG A 80 9.69 11.26 -5.07
CA ARG A 80 9.32 12.59 -4.57
C ARG A 80 8.00 13.01 -5.20
N ILE A 81 7.00 13.29 -4.36
CA ILE A 81 5.72 13.85 -4.79
C ILE A 81 5.85 15.37 -4.93
N LEU A 82 5.70 15.89 -6.13
CA LEU A 82 5.80 17.31 -6.45
C LEU A 82 4.53 18.05 -5.99
N ARG A 83 4.70 19.32 -5.58
CA ARG A 83 3.56 20.20 -5.29
C ARG A 83 2.80 20.50 -6.58
N LYS A 84 1.51 20.76 -6.45
CA LYS A 84 0.70 21.28 -7.54
C LYS A 84 0.92 22.80 -7.51
N ASP A 85 1.41 23.36 -8.61
CA ASP A 85 1.53 24.81 -8.79
C ASP A 85 0.14 25.46 -8.81
#